data_AF-A0A6B3I6U1-F1
#
_entry.id   AF-A0A6B3I6U1-F1
#
_cell.length_a   1.000
_cell.length_b   1.000
_cell.length_c   1.000
_cell.angle_alpha   90.00
_cell.angle_beta   90.00
_cell.angle_gamma   90.00
#
_symmetry.space_group_name_H-M   'P 1'
#
loop_
_entity.id
_entity.type
_entity.pdbx_description
1 polymer ?
#
loop_
_entity_poly.entity_id
_entity_poly.type
_entity_poly.pdbx_seq_one_letter_code
_entity_poly.pdbx_strand_id
1 'polypeptide(L)'
;MSSSPLGRRIVAVKPIAVAAPGRSVDLQVKVTAPLSGHDLPVIVFSHGNAWSLDGYEPLVDRWAAAGFIVVQPTHLDSRRNG
;
A
#
# COMPACT_ATOMS: atom_id res chain seq x y z
N MET A 1 -2.36 -24.00 15.42
CA MET A 1 -1.74 -22.92 14.63
C MET A 1 -1.55 -21.73 15.55
N SER A 2 -0.30 -21.38 15.88
CA SER A 2 -0.05 -20.23 16.76
C SER A 2 -0.37 -18.95 15.98
N SER A 3 -1.39 -18.22 16.40
CA SER A 3 -1.64 -16.88 15.89
C SER A 3 -0.51 -15.99 16.41
N SER A 4 0.45 -15.62 15.55
CA SER A 4 1.37 -14.55 15.88
C SER A 4 0.53 -13.32 16.24
N PRO A 5 0.73 -12.69 17.42
CA PRO A 5 0.02 -11.46 17.75
C PRO A 5 0.29 -10.45 16.64
N LEU A 6 -0.75 -9.74 16.22
CA LEU A 6 -0.63 -8.58 15.32
C LEU A 6 -0.07 -7.43 16.14
N GLY A 7 1.24 -7.48 16.38
CA GLY A 7 1.95 -6.55 17.24
C GLY A 7 3.11 -5.86 16.54
N ARG A 8 3.35 -6.14 15.24
CA ARG A 8 4.39 -5.43 14.50
C ARG A 8 3.93 -3.98 14.33
N ARG A 9 4.74 -3.05 14.83
CA ARG A 9 4.61 -1.63 14.46
C ARG A 9 4.76 -1.53 12.94
N ILE A 10 3.90 -0.74 12.33
CA ILE A 10 3.90 -0.51 10.89
C ILE A 10 4.30 0.93 10.59
N VAL A 11 4.77 1.15 9.37
CA VAL A 11 5.06 2.47 8.80
C VAL A 11 4.39 2.56 7.44
N ALA A 12 3.82 3.72 7.13
CA ALA A 12 3.28 4.03 5.82
C ALA A 12 4.04 5.20 5.21
N VAL A 13 4.50 5.05 3.97
CA VAL A 13 5.24 6.07 3.23
C VAL A 13 4.44 6.46 1.99
N LYS A 14 4.09 7.75 1.87
CA LYS A 14 3.43 8.38 0.71
C LYS A 14 3.70 9.89 0.70
N PRO A 15 3.74 10.55 -0.47
CA PRO A 15 3.66 9.96 -1.81
C PRO A 15 5.00 9.38 -2.27
N ILE A 16 4.95 8.25 -3.00
CA ILE A 16 6.08 7.73 -3.77
C ILE A 16 5.70 7.85 -5.25
N ALA A 17 6.37 8.75 -5.97
CA ALA A 17 6.19 8.87 -7.41
C ALA A 17 7.02 7.80 -8.13
N VAL A 18 6.36 7.02 -8.99
CA VAL A 18 6.99 6.02 -9.84
C VAL A 18 6.76 6.42 -11.30
N ALA A 19 7.85 6.58 -12.05
CA ALA A 19 7.78 6.88 -13.47
C ALA A 19 6.95 5.81 -14.19
N ALA A 20 5.93 6.26 -14.93
CA ALA A 20 5.01 5.37 -15.64
C ALA A 20 4.86 5.81 -17.10
N PRO A 21 5.81 5.41 -17.99
CA PRO A 21 5.74 5.76 -19.40
C PRO A 21 4.39 5.41 -20.01
N GLY A 22 3.78 6.35 -20.73
CA GLY A 22 2.46 6.18 -21.35
C GLY A 22 1.28 6.60 -20.49
N ARG A 23 1.49 7.04 -19.24
CA ARG A 23 0.46 7.73 -18.44
C ARG A 23 0.62 9.25 -18.55
N SER A 24 -0.49 9.97 -18.40
CA SER A 24 -0.50 11.44 -18.32
C SER A 24 0.13 11.99 -17.04
N VAL A 25 0.20 11.17 -15.99
CA VAL A 25 0.82 11.49 -14.70
C VAL A 25 1.58 10.27 -14.17
N ASP A 26 2.61 10.51 -13.38
CA ASP A 26 3.35 9.44 -12.69
C ASP A 26 2.42 8.63 -11.78
N LEU A 27 2.74 7.35 -11.65
CA LEU A 27 2.05 6.46 -10.73
C LEU A 27 2.39 6.87 -9.29
N GLN A 28 1.41 7.40 -8.56
CA GLN A 28 1.57 7.62 -7.12
C GLN A 28 1.36 6.30 -6.38
N VAL A 29 2.25 6.01 -5.44
CA VAL A 29 2.24 4.79 -4.64
C VAL A 29 2.31 5.16 -3.16
N LYS A 30 1.62 4.37 -2.34
CA LYS A 30 1.82 4.28 -0.89
C LYS A 30 2.40 2.90 -0.58
N VAL A 31 3.37 2.82 0.32
CA VAL A 31 3.85 1.55 0.85
C VAL A 31 3.58 1.50 2.35
N THR A 32 2.84 0.50 2.81
CA THR A 32 2.67 0.20 4.24
C THR A 32 3.37 -1.12 4.56
N ALA A 33 4.26 -1.12 5.55
CA ALA A 33 5.09 -2.27 5.89
C ALA A 33 5.37 -2.37 7.39
N PRO A 34 5.78 -3.55 7.91
CA PRO A 34 6.42 -3.66 9.22
C PRO A 34 7.63 -2.71 9.34
N LEU A 35 7.82 -2.15 10.53
CA LEU A 35 8.96 -1.27 10.84
C LEU A 35 10.32 -2.00 10.72
N SER A 36 10.33 -3.33 10.80
CA SER A 36 11.52 -4.16 10.75
C SER A 36 11.23 -5.53 10.15
N GLY A 37 12.23 -6.12 9.48
CA GLY A 37 12.17 -7.44 8.86
C GLY A 37 13.10 -7.50 7.65
N HIS A 38 13.37 -8.69 7.15
CA HIS A 38 14.11 -8.94 5.91
C HIS A 38 13.29 -9.90 5.05
N ASP A 39 13.40 -9.77 3.73
CA ASP A 39 12.78 -10.67 2.75
C ASP A 39 11.28 -10.94 3.00
N LEU A 40 10.56 -9.90 3.40
CA LEU A 40 9.13 -10.00 3.71
C LEU A 40 8.29 -10.16 2.43
N PRO A 41 7.21 -10.96 2.48
CA PRO A 41 6.32 -11.13 1.33
C PRO A 41 5.63 -9.83 0.95
N VAL A 42 5.45 -9.61 -0.36
CA VAL A 42 4.88 -8.39 -0.92
C VAL A 42 3.47 -8.64 -1.46
N ILE A 43 2.54 -7.74 -1.13
CA ILE A 43 1.19 -7.67 -1.71
C ILE A 43 1.10 -6.37 -2.50
N VAL A 44 0.68 -6.43 -3.76
CA VAL A 44 0.27 -5.25 -4.53
C VAL A 44 -1.25 -5.17 -4.48
N PHE A 45 -1.79 -4.07 -3.95
CA PHE A 45 -3.22 -3.93 -3.69
C PHE A 45 -3.79 -2.68 -4.38
N SER A 46 -4.68 -2.93 -5.34
CA SER A 46 -5.38 -1.90 -6.11
C SER A 46 -6.69 -1.49 -5.42
N HIS A 47 -7.00 -0.19 -5.44
CA HIS A 47 -8.29 0.31 -4.96
C HIS A 47 -9.39 0.13 -6.01
N GLY A 48 -10.66 0.17 -5.58
CA GLY A 48 -11.82 0.15 -6.49
C GLY A 48 -11.99 1.45 -7.29
N ASN A 49 -12.90 1.43 -8.27
CA ASN A 49 -13.18 2.57 -9.15
C ASN A 49 -13.54 3.84 -8.36
N ALA A 50 -12.95 4.98 -8.74
CA ALA A 50 -13.10 6.31 -8.14
C ALA A 50 -12.55 6.48 -6.70
N TRP A 51 -11.88 5.46 -6.16
CA TRP A 51 -11.26 5.51 -4.82
C TRP A 51 -9.79 5.94 -4.90
N SER A 52 -9.03 5.81 -3.82
CA SER A 52 -7.60 6.13 -3.79
C SER A 52 -6.82 5.07 -3.02
N LEU A 53 -5.48 5.17 -3.07
CA LEU A 53 -4.55 4.33 -2.30
C LEU A 53 -4.73 4.37 -0.77
N ASP A 54 -5.59 5.25 -0.26
CA ASP A 54 -5.97 5.39 1.16
C ASP A 54 -7.31 4.70 1.50
N GLY A 55 -8.02 4.18 0.50
CA GLY A 55 -9.39 3.68 0.67
C GLY A 55 -9.55 2.43 1.54
N TYR A 56 -8.48 1.66 1.75
CA TYR A 56 -8.54 0.37 2.44
C TYR A 56 -7.55 0.29 3.61
N GLU A 57 -7.26 1.43 4.26
CA GLU A 57 -6.28 1.51 5.36
C GLU A 57 -6.43 0.42 6.43
N PRO A 58 -7.61 0.13 6.99
CA PRO A 58 -7.74 -0.94 8.00
C PRO A 58 -7.30 -2.32 7.51
N LEU A 59 -7.56 -2.66 6.25
CA LEU A 59 -7.18 -3.94 5.65
C LEU A 59 -5.66 -4.00 5.39
N VAL A 60 -5.12 -2.92 4.85
CA VAL A 60 -3.69 -2.76 4.60
C VAL A 60 -2.90 -2.84 5.91
N ASP A 61 -3.32 -2.13 6.94
CA ASP A 61 -2.67 -2.12 8.26
C ASP A 61 -2.69 -3.51 8.89
N ARG A 62 -3.80 -4.24 8.73
CA ARG A 62 -3.95 -5.64 9.19
C ARG A 62 -2.95 -6.58 8.51
N TRP A 63 -2.74 -6.45 7.20
CA TRP A 63 -1.73 -7.24 6.47
C TRP A 63 -0.31 -6.83 6.83
N ALA A 64 -0.03 -5.54 6.94
CA ALA A 64 1.28 -5.05 7.34
C ALA A 64 1.64 -5.51 8.77
N ALA A 65 0.70 -5.40 9.72
CA ALA A 65 0.91 -5.90 11.09
C ALA A 65 1.10 -7.43 11.14
N ALA A 66 0.60 -8.16 10.13
CA ALA A 66 0.81 -9.60 9.97
C ALA A 66 2.15 -9.96 9.31
N GLY A 67 2.91 -8.98 8.83
CA GLY A 67 4.26 -9.19 8.29
C GLY A 67 4.41 -9.02 6.78
N PHE A 68 3.40 -8.50 6.08
CA PHE A 68 3.47 -8.23 4.64
C PHE A 68 3.94 -6.80 4.34
N ILE A 69 4.70 -6.61 3.28
CA ILE A 69 4.84 -5.29 2.65
C ILE A 69 3.66 -5.10 1.72
N VAL A 70 2.88 -4.04 1.89
CA VAL A 70 1.73 -3.73 1.03
C VAL A 70 2.04 -2.51 0.18
N VAL A 71 1.99 -2.68 -1.14
CA VAL A 71 2.20 -1.62 -2.14
C VAL A 71 0.85 -1.23 -2.71
N GLN A 72 0.44 0.02 -2.49
CA GLN A 72 -0.86 0.56 -2.90
C GLN A 72 -0.68 1.63 -3.99
N PRO A 73 -0.73 1.24 -5.28
CA PRO A 73 -0.76 2.19 -6.37
C PRO A 73 -2.06 3.00 -6.42
N THR A 74 -1.99 4.23 -6.95
CA THR A 74 -3.15 5.01 -7.37
C THR A 74 -3.42 4.80 -8.86
N HIS A 75 -4.70 4.72 -9.22
CA HIS A 75 -5.13 4.60 -10.61
C HIS A 75 -5.67 5.92 -11.16
N LEU A 76 -5.76 6.03 -12.48
CA LEU A 76 -6.16 7.27 -13.16
C LEU A 76 -7.61 7.68 -12.86
N ASP A 77 -8.47 6.71 -12.52
CA ASP A 77 -9.85 6.93 -12.11
C ASP A 77 -9.97 7.55 -10.70
N SER A 78 -8.88 7.63 -9.93
CA SER A 78 -8.92 8.20 -8.59
C SER A 78 -9.34 9.67 -8.61
N ARG A 79 -10.40 10.00 -7.86
CA ARG A 79 -10.86 11.38 -7.60
C ARG A 79 -9.89 12.23 -6.78
N ARG A 80 -8.69 11.72 -6.50
CA ARG A 80 -7.61 12.49 -5.90
C ARG A 80 -6.73 13.15 -6.97
N ASN A 81 -6.81 12.69 -8.22
CA ASN A 81 -6.07 13.24 -9.35
C ASN A 81 -6.77 14.46 -9.99
N GLY A 82 -7.99 14.79 -9.56
CA GLY A 82 -8.89 15.83 -10.08
C GLY A 82 -10.34 15.53 -9.67
#